data_AF-G2LEU0-F1
#
_entry.id   AF-G2LEU0-F1
#
_cell.length_a   1.000
_cell.length_b   1.000
_cell.length_c   1.000
_cell.angle_alpha   90.00
_cell.angle_beta   90.00
_cell.angle_gamma   90.00
#
_symmetry.space_group_name_H-M   'P 1'
#
loop_
_entity.id
_entity.type
_entity.pdbx_description
1 polymer ?
#
loop_
_entity_poly.entity_id
_entity_poly.type
_entity_poly.pdbx_seq_one_letter_code
_entity_poly.pdbx_strand_id
1 'polypeptide(L)'
;MTTQAILDQLDACAERLAFPMLDAPGFWLAAVRLHAYRDEARWALLIETLGCHEFGAGHKAIDNCLHVYGNGLHRPPGVLAEDYLFPTADGDEGPTFDDRQYVRRTARTVRIRGRSVPLPDQSPLYDLEGRPLAYGRQWRDYELLRWLVAEHRADLLSTEAERRARVPAELPQVLTLDAWHHPDLGSEVLPSASETFCQLAEVLATGDVTRYRPMQPPNTHWSCWPAGV
;
A
#
# COMPACT_ATOMS: atom_id res chain seq x y z
N MET A 1 -9.58 -0.75 -26.70
CA MET A 1 -8.63 -1.18 -25.64
C MET A 1 -8.85 -2.66 -25.39
N THR A 2 -7.79 -3.48 -25.33
CA THR A 2 -7.93 -4.93 -25.13
C THR A 2 -7.45 -5.33 -23.74
N THR A 3 -8.06 -6.38 -23.19
CA THR A 3 -7.61 -7.02 -21.94
C THR A 3 -6.13 -7.41 -22.02
N GLN A 4 -5.70 -7.98 -23.14
CA GLN A 4 -4.31 -8.40 -23.34
C GLN A 4 -3.33 -7.23 -23.25
N ALA A 5 -3.61 -6.08 -23.88
CA ALA A 5 -2.70 -4.94 -23.83
C ALA A 5 -2.55 -4.34 -22.42
N ILE A 6 -3.58 -4.47 -21.57
CA ILE A 6 -3.52 -4.08 -20.16
C ILE A 6 -2.60 -5.04 -19.41
N LEU A 7 -2.81 -6.35 -19.56
CA LEU A 7 -2.01 -7.39 -18.92
C LEU A 7 -0.54 -7.33 -19.35
N ASP A 8 -0.26 -7.17 -20.65
CA ASP A 8 1.09 -7.03 -21.19
C ASP A 8 1.84 -5.87 -20.54
N GLN A 9 1.16 -4.74 -20.27
CA GLN A 9 1.78 -3.62 -19.57
C GLN A 9 2.09 -3.95 -18.10
N LEU A 10 1.18 -4.63 -17.41
CA LEU A 10 1.39 -5.03 -16.01
C LEU A 10 2.53 -6.03 -15.88
N ASP A 11 2.58 -7.03 -16.77
CA ASP A 11 3.66 -8.02 -16.83
C ASP A 11 5.00 -7.36 -17.12
N ALA A 12 5.07 -6.47 -18.12
CA ALA A 12 6.29 -5.71 -18.42
C ALA A 12 6.75 -4.84 -17.24
N CYS A 13 5.83 -4.34 -16.40
CA CYS A 13 6.17 -3.64 -15.17
C CYS A 13 6.67 -4.61 -14.08
N ALA A 14 6.07 -5.80 -13.97
CA ALA A 14 6.50 -6.83 -13.03
C ALA A 14 7.91 -7.34 -13.34
N GLU A 15 8.21 -7.64 -14.61
CA GLU A 15 9.54 -8.03 -15.09
C GLU A 15 10.62 -6.97 -14.79
N ARG A 16 10.22 -5.70 -14.70
CA ARG A 16 11.09 -4.55 -14.38
C ARG A 16 11.08 -4.16 -12.90
N LEU A 17 10.48 -4.97 -12.03
CA LEU A 17 10.35 -4.71 -10.59
C LEU A 17 9.63 -3.38 -10.26
N ALA A 18 8.75 -2.93 -11.17
CA ALA A 18 7.89 -1.76 -11.01
C ALA A 18 6.44 -2.13 -10.63
N PHE A 19 6.14 -3.43 -10.55
CA PHE A 19 4.92 -3.95 -9.96
C PHE A 19 5.11 -4.25 -8.47
N PRO A 20 4.14 -3.92 -7.60
CA PRO A 20 4.30 -4.13 -6.16
C PRO A 20 4.53 -5.60 -5.83
N MET A 21 5.56 -5.85 -5.02
CA MET A 21 5.85 -7.15 -4.41
C MET A 21 5.53 -7.02 -2.92
N LEU A 22 4.48 -7.71 -2.46
CA LEU A 22 3.96 -7.54 -1.10
C LEU A 22 4.84 -8.19 -0.02
N ASP A 23 5.75 -9.07 -0.44
CA ASP A 23 6.80 -9.75 0.32
C ASP A 23 8.21 -9.23 -0.02
N ALA A 24 8.32 -8.01 -0.54
CA ALA A 24 9.61 -7.42 -0.87
C ALA A 24 10.59 -7.51 0.32
N PRO A 25 11.83 -8.00 0.12
CA PRO A 25 12.85 -8.07 1.16
C PRO A 25 13.03 -6.74 1.90
N GLY A 26 13.03 -6.80 3.24
CA GLY A 26 13.15 -5.61 4.09
C GLY A 26 11.95 -4.66 4.05
N PHE A 27 10.79 -5.05 3.52
CA PHE A 27 9.55 -4.26 3.54
C PHE A 27 8.48 -4.93 4.41
N TRP A 28 7.96 -4.20 5.39
CA TRP A 28 6.93 -4.65 6.30
C TRP A 28 5.58 -4.07 5.90
N LEU A 29 4.76 -4.87 5.22
CA LEU A 29 3.44 -4.44 4.77
C LEU A 29 2.52 -4.10 5.95
N ALA A 30 1.74 -3.03 5.80
CA ALA A 30 0.69 -2.64 6.74
C ALA A 30 -0.70 -2.57 6.08
N ALA A 31 -0.80 -1.98 4.89
CA ALA A 31 -2.05 -1.94 4.13
C ALA A 31 -1.80 -1.76 2.63
N VAL A 32 -2.79 -2.14 1.83
CA VAL A 32 -2.82 -1.87 0.40
C VAL A 32 -4.19 -1.37 -0.02
N ARG A 33 -4.27 -0.61 -1.11
CA ARG A 33 -5.54 -0.24 -1.77
C ARG A 33 -5.34 -0.14 -3.27
N LEU A 34 -6.30 -0.62 -4.04
CA LEU A 34 -6.28 -0.56 -5.49
C LEU A 34 -7.42 0.33 -5.98
N HIS A 35 -7.14 1.17 -6.97
CA HIS A 35 -8.11 2.01 -7.67
C HIS A 35 -8.01 1.78 -9.17
N ALA A 36 -9.15 1.56 -9.81
CA ALA A 36 -9.26 1.42 -11.25
C ALA A 36 -10.09 2.58 -11.83
N TYR A 37 -9.57 3.17 -12.90
CA TYR A 37 -10.15 4.30 -13.59
C TYR A 37 -10.26 3.99 -15.09
N ARG A 38 -11.35 4.40 -15.73
CA ARG A 38 -11.49 4.24 -17.18
C ARG A 38 -12.53 5.14 -17.82
N ASP A 39 -12.35 5.38 -19.11
CA ASP A 39 -13.37 5.83 -20.07
C ASP A 39 -13.21 5.02 -21.36
N GLU A 40 -14.00 5.33 -22.41
CA GLU A 40 -14.01 4.62 -23.70
C GLU A 40 -12.64 4.35 -24.33
N ALA A 41 -11.68 5.27 -24.14
CA ALA A 41 -10.36 5.20 -24.77
C ALA A 41 -9.22 4.93 -23.77
N ARG A 42 -9.40 5.28 -22.50
CA ARG A 42 -8.33 5.36 -21.51
C ARG A 42 -8.60 4.49 -20.30
N TRP A 43 -7.52 4.03 -19.69
CA TRP A 43 -7.55 3.37 -18.40
C TRP A 43 -6.37 3.81 -17.54
N ALA A 44 -6.56 3.70 -16.23
CA ALA A 44 -5.49 3.72 -15.26
C ALA A 44 -5.77 2.74 -14.12
N LEU A 45 -4.70 2.17 -13.58
CA LEU A 45 -4.73 1.36 -12.37
C LEU A 45 -3.70 1.93 -11.40
N LEU A 46 -4.12 2.17 -10.17
CA LEU A 46 -3.27 2.69 -9.10
C LEU A 46 -3.31 1.72 -7.93
N ILE A 47 -2.15 1.20 -7.52
CA ILE A 47 -2.02 0.32 -6.36
C ILE A 47 -1.18 1.04 -5.32
N GLU A 48 -1.73 1.18 -4.13
CA GLU A 48 -1.10 1.75 -2.94
C GLU A 48 -0.50 0.63 -2.10
N THR A 49 0.77 0.77 -1.72
CA THR A 49 1.45 -0.11 -0.76
C THR A 49 1.96 0.72 0.41
N LEU A 50 1.31 0.59 1.56
CA LEU A 50 1.69 1.25 2.81
C LEU A 50 2.46 0.26 3.68
N GLY A 51 3.69 0.62 4.05
CA GLY A 51 4.54 -0.23 4.89
C GLY A 51 5.75 0.49 5.47
N CYS A 52 6.65 -0.30 6.07
CA CYS A 52 7.91 0.18 6.65
C CYS A 52 9.11 -0.48 5.98
N HIS A 53 10.14 0.29 5.64
CA HIS A 53 11.43 -0.21 5.19
C HIS A 53 12.38 -0.45 6.36
N GLU A 54 12.96 -1.65 6.45
CA GLU A 54 13.88 -2.04 7.53
C GLU A 54 15.10 -1.13 7.66
N PHE A 55 15.63 -0.63 6.53
CA PHE A 55 16.81 0.23 6.49
C PHE A 55 16.47 1.73 6.44
N GLY A 56 15.19 2.10 6.54
CA GLY A 56 14.77 3.49 6.64
C GLY A 56 15.03 4.07 8.04
N ALA A 57 15.05 5.40 8.15
CA ALA A 57 15.24 6.10 9.42
C ALA A 57 14.01 6.93 9.81
N GLY A 58 13.53 6.72 11.03
CA GLY A 58 12.33 7.36 11.58
C GLY A 58 11.13 7.25 10.64
N HIS A 59 10.37 8.33 10.52
CA HIS A 59 9.19 8.42 9.65
C HIS A 59 9.49 8.33 8.15
N LYS A 60 10.75 8.45 7.72
CA LYS A 60 11.15 8.22 6.32
C LYS A 60 11.25 6.74 5.98
N ALA A 61 11.21 5.85 6.97
CA ALA A 61 11.01 4.43 6.74
C ALA A 61 9.56 4.08 6.40
N ILE A 62 8.60 4.98 6.66
CA ILE A 62 7.17 4.72 6.55
C ILE A 62 6.62 5.49 5.36
N ASP A 63 6.25 4.78 4.30
CA ASP A 63 5.66 5.38 3.13
C ASP A 63 4.44 4.60 2.61
N ASN A 64 3.61 5.34 1.90
CA ASN A 64 2.60 4.83 0.99
C ASN A 64 3.11 5.04 -0.43
N CYS A 65 3.57 3.98 -1.08
CA CYS A 65 4.04 4.01 -2.46
C CYS A 65 2.88 3.81 -3.44
N LEU A 66 2.76 4.70 -4.42
CA LEU A 66 1.71 4.67 -5.44
C LEU A 66 2.25 4.10 -6.75
N HIS A 67 1.88 2.87 -7.05
CA HIS A 67 2.19 2.19 -8.31
C HIS A 67 1.14 2.52 -9.36
N VAL A 68 1.53 3.16 -10.48
CA VAL A 68 0.58 3.74 -11.45
C VAL A 68 0.77 3.14 -12.85
N TYR A 69 -0.32 2.63 -13.43
CA TYR A 69 -0.35 2.02 -14.77
C TYR A 69 -1.47 2.64 -15.61
N GLY A 70 -1.39 2.55 -16.93
CA GLY A 70 -2.37 3.13 -17.83
C GLY A 70 -1.82 3.49 -19.22
N ASN A 71 -2.73 3.78 -20.16
CA ASN A 71 -2.41 4.21 -21.53
C ASN A 71 -2.64 5.72 -21.78
N GLY A 72 -3.11 6.47 -20.78
CA GLY A 72 -3.40 7.91 -20.85
C GLY A 72 -2.66 8.73 -19.81
N LEU A 73 -1.56 8.20 -19.27
CA LEU A 73 -0.75 8.88 -18.25
C LEU A 73 0.16 9.93 -18.88
N HIS A 74 0.40 11.04 -18.18
CA HIS A 74 1.41 12.05 -18.57
C HIS A 74 2.85 11.64 -18.20
N ARG A 75 3.06 10.35 -17.91
CA ARG A 75 4.28 9.76 -17.36
C ARG A 75 4.37 8.28 -17.76
N PRO A 76 5.55 7.66 -17.70
CA PRO A 76 5.68 6.21 -17.84
C PRO A 76 4.87 5.46 -16.76
N PRO A 77 4.37 4.25 -17.07
CA PRO A 77 3.80 3.36 -16.07
C PRO A 77 4.89 2.85 -15.11
N GLY A 78 4.49 2.53 -13.87
CA GLY A 78 5.36 2.12 -12.78
C GLY A 78 5.41 3.14 -11.64
N VAL A 79 6.56 3.24 -10.99
CA VAL A 79 6.81 4.09 -9.81
C VAL A 79 7.88 5.13 -10.14
N LEU A 80 7.67 6.36 -9.71
CA LEU A 80 8.60 7.49 -9.75
C LEU A 80 8.92 7.97 -8.33
N ALA A 81 9.93 8.82 -8.16
CA ALA A 81 10.35 9.30 -6.85
C ALA A 81 9.24 10.07 -6.12
N GLU A 82 8.39 10.80 -6.86
CA GLU A 82 7.25 11.52 -6.30
C GLU A 82 6.13 10.60 -5.79
N ASP A 83 6.11 9.31 -6.13
CA ASP A 83 5.06 8.36 -5.73
C ASP A 83 5.13 7.89 -4.29
N TYR A 84 6.25 8.17 -3.61
CA TYR A 84 6.43 7.87 -2.21
C TYR A 84 5.83 8.98 -1.35
N LEU A 85 4.69 8.70 -0.73
CA LEU A 85 4.04 9.59 0.22
C LEU A 85 4.46 9.20 1.64
N PHE A 86 4.86 10.18 2.46
CA PHE A 86 5.25 9.95 3.85
C PHE A 86 4.16 10.53 4.77
N PRO A 87 3.11 9.76 5.12
CA PRO A 87 1.93 10.29 5.78
C PRO A 87 2.16 10.57 7.28
N THR A 88 3.24 10.05 7.87
CA THR A 88 3.50 10.15 9.30
C THR A 88 4.66 11.10 9.63
N ALA A 89 4.62 11.69 10.82
CA ALA A 89 5.68 12.53 11.36
C ALA A 89 5.69 12.47 12.90
N ASP A 90 6.76 12.99 13.48
CA ASP A 90 6.92 13.06 14.93
C ASP A 90 5.82 13.88 15.62
N GLY A 91 5.53 13.51 16.86
CA GLY A 91 4.69 14.29 17.77
C GLY A 91 5.38 15.58 18.25
N ASP A 92 4.66 16.35 19.07
CA ASP A 92 5.21 17.56 19.68
C ASP A 92 6.27 17.26 20.76
N GLU A 93 6.31 16.02 21.25
CA GLU A 93 7.25 15.55 22.27
C GLU A 93 8.66 15.25 21.73
N GLY A 94 8.85 15.34 20.40
CA GLY A 94 10.08 14.99 19.71
C GLY A 94 10.00 13.62 19.01
N PRO A 95 11.15 13.00 18.72
CA PRO A 95 11.20 11.80 17.88
C PRO A 95 10.32 10.66 18.38
N THR A 96 9.50 10.10 17.49
CA THR A 96 8.67 8.91 17.78
C THR A 96 9.55 7.67 17.96
N PHE A 97 10.64 7.57 17.20
CA PHE A 97 11.50 6.40 17.14
C PHE A 97 12.90 6.66 17.73
N ASP A 98 13.52 5.59 18.25
CA ASP A 98 14.95 5.56 18.53
C ASP A 98 15.78 5.17 17.30
N ASP A 99 17.11 5.13 17.46
CA ASP A 99 18.06 4.82 16.38
C ASP A 99 17.92 3.38 15.85
N ARG A 100 17.09 2.55 16.49
CA ARG A 100 16.82 1.14 16.13
C ARG A 100 15.36 0.93 15.73
N GLN A 101 14.61 2.00 15.45
CA GLN A 101 13.21 1.97 15.05
C GLN A 101 12.25 1.36 16.09
N TYR A 102 12.59 1.48 17.38
CA TYR A 102 11.63 1.24 18.44
C TYR A 102 10.90 2.54 18.79
N VAL A 103 9.59 2.46 18.99
CA VAL A 103 8.76 3.57 19.47
C VAL A 103 9.24 3.97 20.86
N ARG A 104 9.68 5.22 21.03
CA ARG A 104 10.17 5.75 22.30
C ARG A 104 9.08 5.73 23.36
N ARG A 105 9.46 5.41 24.59
CA ARG A 105 8.57 5.47 25.77
C ARG A 105 8.06 6.86 26.09
N THR A 106 8.73 7.89 25.60
CA THR A 106 8.33 9.29 25.73
C THR A 106 7.36 9.73 24.65
N ALA A 107 7.22 8.97 23.56
CA ALA A 107 6.24 9.27 22.53
C ALA A 107 4.83 9.11 23.10
N ARG A 108 4.03 10.17 22.96
CA ARG A 108 2.63 10.21 23.38
C ARG A 108 1.71 10.47 22.20
N THR A 109 2.23 11.10 21.16
CA THR A 109 1.50 11.35 19.92
C THR A 109 2.34 10.99 18.71
N VAL A 110 1.66 10.71 17.60
CA VAL A 110 2.22 10.68 16.25
C VAL A 110 1.40 11.60 15.38
N ARG A 111 2.01 12.26 14.40
CA ARG A 111 1.26 13.06 13.44
C ARG A 111 0.95 12.24 12.20
N ILE A 112 -0.31 12.27 11.76
CA ILE A 112 -0.74 11.78 10.44
C ILE A 112 -1.17 12.99 9.63
N ARG A 113 -0.43 13.31 8.56
CA ARG A 113 -0.68 14.48 7.70
C ARG A 113 -0.83 15.79 8.50
N GLY A 114 0.01 15.95 9.52
CA GLY A 114 0.00 17.11 10.42
C GLY A 114 -1.05 17.06 11.54
N ARG A 115 -2.01 16.12 11.51
CA ARG A 115 -2.98 15.91 12.59
C ARG A 115 -2.35 15.07 13.70
N SER A 116 -2.39 15.55 14.93
CA SER A 116 -1.92 14.79 16.09
C SER A 116 -2.87 13.64 16.44
N VAL A 117 -2.31 12.45 16.63
CA VAL A 117 -2.99 11.22 17.02
C VAL A 117 -2.35 10.70 18.31
N PRO A 118 -3.14 10.50 19.38
CA PRO A 118 -2.61 9.95 20.63
C PRO A 118 -2.21 8.49 20.47
N LEU A 119 -1.06 8.12 21.01
CA LEU A 119 -0.62 6.74 21.13
C LEU A 119 -1.19 6.12 22.41
N PRO A 120 -1.52 4.83 22.41
CA PRO A 120 -1.99 4.16 23.62
C PRO A 120 -0.88 4.11 24.68
N ASP A 121 -1.29 3.99 25.94
CA ASP A 121 -0.33 3.82 27.03
C ASP A 121 0.49 2.53 26.80
N GLN A 122 1.80 2.66 26.88
CA GLN A 122 2.75 1.62 26.46
C GLN A 122 3.07 0.63 27.59
N SER A 123 2.16 0.44 28.54
CA SER A 123 2.36 -0.44 29.70
C SER A 123 1.06 -1.12 30.16
N PRO A 124 0.95 -2.46 30.06
CA PRO A 124 1.75 -3.34 29.21
C PRO A 124 1.36 -3.19 27.73
N LEU A 125 2.34 -3.23 26.82
CA LEU A 125 2.03 -3.32 25.40
C LEU A 125 1.56 -4.72 25.04
N TYR A 126 0.59 -4.78 24.13
CA TYR A 126 0.14 -6.00 23.48
C TYR A 126 0.56 -5.97 22.01
N ASP A 127 0.76 -7.14 21.40
CA ASP A 127 0.84 -7.23 19.95
C ASP A 127 -0.54 -7.01 19.31
N LEU A 128 -0.57 -7.06 17.98
CA LEU A 128 -1.79 -6.82 17.20
C LEU A 128 -2.84 -7.94 17.39
N GLU A 129 -2.44 -9.08 17.95
CA GLU A 129 -3.32 -10.19 18.33
C GLU A 129 -3.76 -10.11 19.81
N GLY A 130 -3.41 -9.05 20.53
CA GLY A 130 -3.79 -8.85 21.92
C GLY A 130 -3.00 -9.71 22.91
N ARG A 131 -1.83 -10.24 22.53
CA ARG A 131 -0.93 -10.98 23.42
C ARG A 131 0.06 -10.03 24.09
N PRO A 132 0.36 -10.18 25.39
CA PRO A 132 1.34 -9.33 26.05
C PRO A 132 2.70 -9.45 25.37
N LEU A 133 3.30 -8.33 25.00
CA LEU A 133 4.70 -8.31 24.61
C LEU A 133 5.57 -8.67 25.82
N ALA A 134 6.72 -9.28 25.57
CA ALA A 134 7.71 -9.54 26.61
C ALA A 134 7.99 -8.26 27.41
N TYR A 135 8.08 -8.40 28.74
CA TYR A 135 8.20 -7.25 29.65
C TYR A 135 9.36 -6.34 29.23
N GLY A 136 9.07 -5.05 29.03
CA GLY A 136 10.05 -4.06 28.62
C GLY A 136 10.23 -3.89 27.10
N ARG A 137 9.62 -4.74 26.26
CA ARG A 137 9.63 -4.57 24.80
C ARG A 137 8.82 -3.34 24.38
N GLN A 138 9.35 -2.59 23.41
CA GLN A 138 8.68 -1.47 22.74
C GLN A 138 8.17 -1.96 21.37
N TRP A 139 7.11 -1.33 20.87
CA TRP A 139 6.71 -1.54 19.47
C TRP A 139 7.83 -1.12 18.52
N ARG A 140 7.98 -1.87 17.43
CA ARG A 140 8.69 -1.43 16.24
C ARG A 140 7.81 -0.50 15.41
N ASP A 141 8.43 0.26 14.53
CA ASP A 141 7.78 1.08 13.50
C ASP A 141 6.63 0.38 12.76
N TYR A 142 6.82 -0.85 12.27
CA TYR A 142 5.78 -1.60 11.57
C TYR A 142 4.61 -2.03 12.47
N GLU A 143 4.85 -2.29 13.77
CA GLU A 143 3.78 -2.60 14.73
C GLU A 143 2.95 -1.36 15.02
N LEU A 144 3.60 -0.22 15.21
CA LEU A 144 2.92 1.06 15.33
C LEU A 144 2.10 1.35 14.07
N LEU A 145 2.68 1.18 12.87
CA LEU A 145 1.97 1.45 11.63
C LEU A 145 0.74 0.57 11.46
N ARG A 146 0.84 -0.73 11.73
CA ARG A 146 -0.31 -1.65 11.67
C ARG A 146 -1.39 -1.30 12.70
N TRP A 147 -1.00 -0.84 13.89
CA TRP A 147 -1.95 -0.30 14.87
C TRP A 147 -2.64 0.96 14.34
N LEU A 148 -1.89 1.91 13.77
CA LEU A 148 -2.46 3.12 13.18
C LEU A 148 -3.40 2.80 12.01
N VAL A 149 -3.08 1.78 11.20
CA VAL A 149 -3.96 1.33 10.11
C VAL A 149 -5.31 0.83 10.63
N ALA A 150 -5.38 0.19 11.80
CA ALA A 150 -6.64 -0.30 12.34
C ALA A 150 -7.68 0.82 12.55
N GLU A 151 -7.24 2.03 12.92
CA GLU A 151 -8.13 3.16 13.27
C GLU A 151 -8.06 4.35 12.30
N HIS A 152 -6.94 4.52 11.59
CA HIS A 152 -6.63 5.71 10.78
C HIS A 152 -6.25 5.38 9.33
N ARG A 153 -6.67 4.21 8.83
CA ARG A 153 -6.36 3.74 7.47
C ARG A 153 -6.58 4.79 6.38
N ALA A 154 -7.72 5.47 6.41
CA ALA A 154 -8.09 6.46 5.38
C ALA A 154 -7.16 7.68 5.37
N ASP A 155 -6.60 8.05 6.53
CA ASP A 155 -5.68 9.18 6.66
C ASP A 155 -4.24 8.81 6.25
N LEU A 156 -3.87 7.53 6.38
CA LEU A 156 -2.56 7.03 5.98
C LEU A 156 -2.44 6.77 4.48
N LEU A 157 -3.54 6.37 3.84
CA LEU A 157 -3.59 6.20 2.39
C LEU A 157 -3.69 7.54 1.66
N SER A 158 -3.56 7.50 0.34
CA SER A 158 -3.60 8.68 -0.51
C SER A 158 -4.95 9.39 -0.44
N THR A 159 -4.90 10.70 -0.57
CA THR A 159 -6.07 11.55 -0.81
C THR A 159 -6.45 11.53 -2.29
N GLU A 160 -7.66 11.99 -2.62
CA GLU A 160 -8.07 12.16 -4.02
C GLU A 160 -7.11 13.08 -4.78
N ALA A 161 -6.69 14.20 -4.18
CA ALA A 161 -5.77 15.15 -4.80
C ALA A 161 -4.42 14.50 -5.15
N GLU A 162 -3.88 13.66 -4.26
CA GLU A 162 -2.63 12.93 -4.51
C GLU A 162 -2.81 11.89 -5.64
N ARG A 163 -3.94 11.18 -5.69
CA ARG A 163 -4.21 10.26 -6.81
C ARG A 163 -4.36 11.01 -8.14
N ARG A 164 -5.05 12.16 -8.15
CA ARG A 164 -5.25 12.98 -9.36
C ARG A 164 -4.02 13.73 -9.82
N ALA A 165 -2.98 13.82 -8.99
CA ALA A 165 -1.66 14.25 -9.46
C ALA A 165 -1.00 13.21 -10.39
N ARG A 166 -1.47 11.96 -10.39
CA ARG A 166 -0.88 10.83 -11.14
C ARG A 166 -1.79 10.27 -12.23
N VAL A 167 -3.10 10.36 -12.01
CA VAL A 167 -4.15 9.89 -12.93
C VAL A 167 -4.94 11.10 -13.43
N PRO A 168 -5.28 11.20 -14.74
CA PRO A 168 -6.05 12.32 -15.26
C PRO A 168 -7.31 12.61 -14.43
N ALA A 169 -7.53 13.89 -14.12
CA ALA A 169 -8.56 14.34 -13.18
C ALA A 169 -9.98 13.99 -13.65
N GLU A 170 -10.19 14.00 -14.95
CA GLU A 170 -11.46 13.72 -15.61
C GLU A 170 -11.70 12.22 -15.85
N LEU A 171 -10.71 11.35 -15.63
CA LEU A 171 -10.87 9.91 -15.85
C LEU A 171 -11.75 9.30 -14.74
N PRO A 172 -12.94 8.75 -15.05
CA PRO A 172 -13.84 8.22 -14.04
C PRO A 172 -13.24 7.05 -13.27
N GLN A 173 -13.38 7.05 -11.94
CA GLN A 173 -13.07 5.88 -11.12
C GLN A 173 -14.21 4.89 -11.21
N VAL A 174 -13.90 3.62 -11.50
CA VAL A 174 -14.90 2.56 -11.69
C VAL A 174 -14.87 1.51 -10.58
N LEU A 175 -13.75 1.35 -9.88
CA LEU A 175 -13.60 0.33 -8.85
C LEU A 175 -12.54 0.74 -7.82
N THR A 176 -12.79 0.39 -6.56
CA THR A 176 -11.80 0.45 -5.46
C THR A 176 -11.82 -0.87 -4.72
N LEU A 177 -10.65 -1.44 -4.44
CA LEU A 177 -10.50 -2.68 -3.69
C LEU A 177 -9.54 -2.48 -2.50
N ASP A 178 -9.97 -2.92 -1.33
CA ASP A 178 -9.13 -3.03 -0.13
C ASP A 178 -8.65 -4.47 0.12
N ALA A 179 -9.28 -5.44 -0.54
CA ALA A 179 -8.96 -6.86 -0.43
C ALA A 179 -9.02 -7.51 -1.82
N TRP A 180 -7.97 -8.23 -2.19
CA TRP A 180 -7.92 -9.06 -3.39
C TRP A 180 -6.88 -10.17 -3.24
N HIS A 181 -6.81 -11.10 -4.20
CA HIS A 181 -5.74 -12.08 -4.26
C HIS A 181 -4.60 -11.55 -5.14
N HIS A 182 -3.54 -11.05 -4.50
CA HIS A 182 -2.35 -10.50 -5.12
C HIS A 182 -1.42 -11.62 -5.61
N PRO A 183 -0.84 -11.53 -6.83
CA PRO A 183 0.12 -12.51 -7.32
C PRO A 183 1.39 -12.52 -6.47
N ASP A 184 1.95 -13.71 -6.25
CA ASP A 184 3.26 -13.87 -5.63
C ASP A 184 4.35 -13.75 -6.70
N LEU A 185 4.91 -12.54 -6.83
CA LEU A 185 6.01 -12.27 -7.76
C LEU A 185 7.32 -12.98 -7.34
N GLY A 186 7.53 -13.23 -6.04
CA GLY A 186 8.67 -14.00 -5.54
C GLY A 186 8.67 -15.43 -6.05
N SER A 187 7.47 -15.97 -6.28
CA SER A 187 7.22 -17.28 -6.91
C SER A 187 7.00 -17.20 -8.44
N GLU A 188 7.44 -16.11 -9.08
CA GLU A 188 7.35 -15.88 -10.55
C GLU A 188 5.90 -15.85 -11.12
N VAL A 189 4.89 -15.59 -10.28
CA VAL A 189 3.50 -15.46 -10.75
C VAL A 189 3.25 -14.06 -11.30
N LEU A 190 3.23 -13.90 -12.62
CA LEU A 190 2.95 -12.61 -13.26
C LEU A 190 1.48 -12.16 -13.09
N PRO A 191 1.20 -10.85 -13.20
CA PRO A 191 -0.18 -10.32 -13.20
C PRO A 191 -1.11 -11.04 -14.21
N SER A 192 -0.66 -11.35 -15.42
CA SER A 192 -1.46 -12.09 -16.41
C SER A 192 -1.79 -13.54 -16.03
N ALA A 193 -1.06 -14.12 -15.09
CA ALA A 193 -1.36 -15.43 -14.52
C ALA A 193 -2.30 -15.35 -13.30
N SER A 194 -2.58 -14.14 -12.79
CA SER A 194 -3.45 -13.92 -11.64
C SER A 194 -4.91 -13.73 -12.07
N GLU A 195 -5.81 -14.51 -11.48
CA GLU A 195 -7.26 -14.35 -11.66
C GLU A 195 -7.71 -12.91 -11.40
N THR A 196 -7.21 -12.29 -10.33
CA THR A 196 -7.55 -10.92 -9.95
C THR A 196 -7.24 -9.95 -11.09
N PHE A 197 -6.02 -9.99 -11.62
CA PHE A 197 -5.56 -9.00 -12.60
C PHE A 197 -6.13 -9.27 -14.00
N CYS A 198 -6.40 -10.52 -14.36
CA CYS A 198 -7.20 -10.87 -15.54
C CYS A 198 -8.61 -10.26 -15.48
N GLN A 199 -9.32 -10.43 -14.36
CA GLN A 199 -10.66 -9.86 -14.20
C GLN A 199 -10.64 -8.33 -14.13
N LEU A 200 -9.64 -7.73 -13.48
CA LEU A 200 -9.47 -6.27 -13.48
C LEU A 200 -9.20 -5.73 -14.89
N ALA A 201 -8.40 -6.42 -15.70
CA ALA A 201 -8.16 -6.05 -17.09
C ALA A 201 -9.46 -6.13 -17.92
N GLU A 202 -10.34 -7.12 -17.67
CA GLU A 202 -11.67 -7.17 -18.28
C GLU A 202 -12.55 -5.99 -17.87
N VAL A 203 -12.59 -5.65 -16.57
CA VAL A 203 -13.33 -4.47 -16.07
C VAL A 203 -12.83 -3.20 -16.73
N LEU A 204 -11.52 -3.00 -16.80
CA LEU A 204 -10.93 -1.81 -17.41
C LEU A 204 -11.23 -1.75 -18.91
N ALA A 205 -11.06 -2.86 -19.63
CA ALA A 205 -11.29 -2.92 -21.07
C ALA A 205 -12.76 -2.69 -21.47
N THR A 206 -13.70 -3.20 -20.68
CA THR A 206 -15.14 -3.19 -21.02
C THR A 206 -15.94 -2.12 -20.30
N GLY A 207 -15.52 -1.72 -19.09
CA GLY A 207 -16.31 -0.93 -18.15
C GLY A 207 -17.35 -1.73 -17.37
N ASP A 208 -17.46 -3.04 -17.60
CA ASP A 208 -18.41 -3.90 -16.89
C ASP A 208 -17.80 -4.37 -15.56
N VAL A 209 -18.11 -3.64 -14.47
CA VAL A 209 -17.65 -3.99 -13.11
C VAL A 209 -18.12 -5.36 -12.65
N THR A 210 -19.16 -5.94 -13.27
CA THR A 210 -19.64 -7.28 -12.92
C THR A 210 -18.70 -8.39 -13.38
N ARG A 211 -17.65 -8.07 -14.16
CA ARG A 211 -16.57 -8.98 -14.54
C ARG A 211 -15.62 -9.31 -13.39
N TYR A 212 -15.54 -8.46 -12.37
CA TYR A 212 -14.78 -8.76 -11.17
C TYR A 212 -15.58 -9.68 -10.24
N ARG A 213 -15.25 -10.98 -10.29
CA ARG A 213 -15.85 -12.07 -9.51
C ARG A 213 -14.75 -13.05 -9.06
N PRO A 214 -13.86 -12.64 -8.15
CA PRO A 214 -12.76 -13.49 -7.72
C PRO A 214 -13.30 -14.72 -6.99
N MET A 215 -12.75 -15.89 -7.31
CA MET A 215 -13.00 -17.15 -6.61
C MET A 215 -11.95 -17.41 -5.53
N GLN A 216 -10.72 -16.92 -5.72
CA GLN A 216 -9.67 -17.02 -4.73
C GLN A 216 -9.91 -16.09 -3.53
N PRO A 217 -9.65 -16.56 -2.29
CA PRO A 217 -9.73 -15.70 -1.12
C PRO A 217 -8.66 -14.60 -1.19
N PRO A 218 -8.95 -13.40 -0.68
CA PRO A 218 -7.98 -12.32 -0.67
C PRO A 218 -6.78 -12.67 0.22
N ASN A 219 -5.59 -12.29 -0.22
CA ASN A 219 -4.34 -12.47 0.53
C ASN A 219 -3.66 -11.13 0.84
N THR A 220 -4.28 -9.97 0.58
CA THR A 220 -3.63 -8.66 0.72
C THR A 220 -3.53 -8.12 2.15
N HIS A 221 -4.05 -8.86 3.14
CA HIS A 221 -3.86 -8.50 4.54
C HIS A 221 -2.39 -8.74 4.93
N TRP A 222 -1.80 -7.85 5.73
CA TRP A 222 -0.38 -7.93 6.10
C TRP A 222 -0.01 -9.26 6.79
N SER A 223 -0.95 -9.94 7.44
CA SER A 223 -0.69 -11.24 8.08
C SER A 223 -0.41 -12.36 7.09
N CYS A 224 -0.79 -12.20 5.81
CA CYS A 224 -0.43 -13.11 4.72
C CYS A 224 0.99 -12.84 4.20
N TRP A 225 1.57 -11.68 4.53
CA TRP A 225 2.91 -11.23 4.14
C TRP A 225 3.72 -10.81 5.38
N PRO A 226 3.95 -11.72 6.34
CA PRO A 226 4.43 -11.36 7.66
C PRO A 226 5.92 -10.98 7.71
N ALA A 227 6.72 -11.31 6.68
CA ALA A 227 8.16 -11.11 6.64
C ALA A 227 8.56 -10.23 5.43
N GLY A 228 9.49 -9.30 5.65
CA GLY A 228 10.50 -8.97 4.65
C GLY A 228 11.68 -9.90 4.94
N VAL A 229 11.82 -10.97 4.16
CA VAL A 229 12.93 -11.94 4.34
C VAL A 229 14.25 -11.34 3.89
#